data_AF-A0A9P6SSH3-F1
#
_entry.id   AF-A0A9P6SSH3-F1
#
_cell.length_a   1.000
_cell.length_b   1.000
_cell.length_c   1.000
_cell.angle_alpha   90.00
_cell.angle_beta   90.00
_cell.angle_gamma   90.00
#
_symmetry.space_group_name_H-M   'P 1'
#
loop_
_entity.id
_entity.type
_entity.pdbx_description
1 polymer ?
#
loop_
_entity_poly.entity_id
_entity_poly.type
_entity_poly.pdbx_seq_one_letter_code
_entity_poly.pdbx_strand_id
1 'polypeptide(L)'
;MSHPNPHIDRVSILGEETILLGFHIFDFLVRDTLSNFKASTYLIVTDTHLEKLYLNRLQESFHRISKELASVSGAGTRALPRLLTYIITPGESSKSREVKSQIEDYFLDQGCTRDTLVFAMGGGVIGDLVGFVAATFMRGIPFVQVPTTLLAMVDSSIGGKTAVDTPQAKNSIGAFWQPKRIFIDLSVLETLPEREFVNGMAEVIKTAAIWNVSDFVLLENGAEAIRDAVLKPVRNVEFQGATLETRTPAQELLLKVVKASVAVKSYVVTHDERETGMRGLLNFGHSIGHAIEGLVTPKMLHGECVAIGMIKEAEIARHCGYLSQVAVGRLTRCIQAYGLPVTMEDKLVKSHIGNQYCYVEDIMKVLRVDKKNMGSQKRIVMLSSIGRTLEQKATNISDDVIRKVLAASTVVHPRPVNVSPITLSPPGSKSISNRALVMAALVVHGNGGKMHIPDSELYLGNAGTAARFLTTVSVLVPPSSAPDQKMILTGNARMKQRPIAPL
;
A
#
# COMPACT_ATOMS: atom_id res chain seq x y z
N MET A 1 -1.54 -1.65 -34.15
CA MET A 1 -1.05 -3.03 -33.95
C MET A 1 -1.99 -3.73 -32.98
N SER A 2 -2.13 -5.06 -33.02
CA SER A 2 -3.02 -5.78 -32.08
C SER A 2 -2.49 -5.65 -30.66
N HIS A 3 -3.34 -5.29 -29.70
CA HIS A 3 -2.98 -5.37 -28.28
C HIS A 3 -2.48 -6.79 -27.95
N PRO A 4 -1.37 -6.93 -27.20
CA PRO A 4 -0.85 -8.25 -26.82
C PRO A 4 -1.88 -8.96 -25.94
N ASN A 5 -1.84 -10.30 -25.93
CA ASN A 5 -2.55 -11.08 -24.91
C ASN A 5 -1.73 -11.05 -23.62
N PRO A 6 -2.13 -10.28 -22.59
CA PRO A 6 -1.29 -10.10 -21.41
C PRO A 6 -1.23 -11.37 -20.57
N HIS A 7 -0.13 -11.57 -19.86
CA HIS A 7 -0.04 -12.57 -18.80
C HIS A 7 -0.83 -12.08 -17.58
N ILE A 8 -1.79 -12.90 -17.14
CA ILE A 8 -2.70 -12.57 -16.04
C ILE A 8 -2.45 -13.50 -14.85
N ASP A 9 -2.10 -12.89 -13.72
CA ASP A 9 -2.13 -13.54 -12.43
C ASP A 9 -3.54 -13.54 -11.86
N ARG A 10 -3.89 -14.62 -11.15
CA ARG A 10 -5.21 -14.80 -10.54
C ARG A 10 -5.07 -15.00 -9.05
N VAL A 11 -5.95 -14.36 -8.28
CA VAL A 11 -6.05 -14.56 -6.82
C VAL A 11 -7.51 -14.87 -6.49
N SER A 12 -7.72 -15.99 -5.80
CA SER A 12 -9.03 -16.39 -5.31
C SER A 12 -9.43 -15.56 -4.10
N ILE A 13 -10.70 -15.15 -4.03
CA ILE A 13 -11.36 -14.52 -2.89
C ILE A 13 -12.77 -15.11 -2.77
N LEU A 14 -13.19 -15.49 -1.55
CA LEU A 14 -14.50 -16.09 -1.30
C LEU A 14 -14.82 -17.30 -2.20
N GLY A 15 -13.80 -18.09 -2.57
CA GLY A 15 -13.94 -19.30 -3.36
C GLY A 15 -13.88 -19.12 -4.88
N GLU A 16 -13.76 -17.89 -5.39
CA GLU A 16 -13.71 -17.60 -6.83
C GLU A 16 -12.46 -16.81 -7.23
N GLU A 17 -11.90 -17.08 -8.41
CA GLU A 17 -10.78 -16.33 -9.02
C GLU A 17 -11.24 -14.95 -9.53
N THR A 18 -11.58 -14.09 -8.57
CA THR A 18 -12.25 -12.81 -8.81
C THR A 18 -11.25 -11.68 -9.07
N ILE A 19 -10.01 -11.83 -8.60
CA ILE A 19 -8.97 -10.81 -8.69
C ILE A 19 -7.98 -11.20 -9.79
N LEU A 20 -7.81 -10.31 -10.77
CA LEU A 20 -7.02 -10.52 -11.97
C LEU A 20 -6.00 -9.39 -12.09
N LEU A 21 -4.70 -9.73 -12.08
CA LEU A 21 -3.61 -8.75 -12.03
C LEU A 21 -2.66 -8.93 -13.21
N GLY A 22 -2.15 -7.83 -13.75
CA GLY A 22 -1.16 -7.84 -14.83
C GLY A 22 -0.77 -6.44 -15.27
N PHE A 23 -0.17 -6.34 -16.45
CA PHE A 23 0.17 -5.05 -17.08
C PHE A 23 -0.59 -4.93 -18.40
N HIS A 24 -1.12 -3.74 -18.68
CA HIS A 24 -1.81 -3.39 -19.92
C HIS A 24 -3.05 -4.26 -20.21
N ILE A 25 -3.90 -4.46 -19.21
CA ILE A 25 -5.01 -5.43 -19.23
C ILE A 25 -6.37 -4.83 -19.61
N PHE A 26 -6.44 -3.59 -20.13
CA PHE A 26 -7.71 -2.94 -20.53
C PHE A 26 -8.53 -3.76 -21.54
N ASP A 27 -7.87 -4.35 -22.54
CA ASP A 27 -8.57 -5.23 -23.49
C ASP A 27 -9.04 -6.52 -22.85
N PHE A 28 -8.19 -7.11 -22.01
CA PHE A 28 -8.51 -8.33 -21.29
C PHE A 28 -9.70 -8.12 -20.35
N LEU A 29 -9.73 -7.03 -19.56
CA LEU A 29 -10.80 -6.78 -18.59
C LEU A 29 -12.14 -6.52 -19.25
N VAL A 30 -12.16 -5.83 -20.40
CA VAL A 30 -13.38 -5.62 -21.18
C VAL A 30 -13.88 -6.96 -21.74
N ARG A 31 -12.98 -7.75 -22.34
CA ARG A 31 -13.34 -9.06 -22.90
C ARG A 31 -13.87 -10.01 -21.83
N ASP A 32 -13.20 -10.09 -20.68
CA ASP A 32 -13.64 -10.90 -19.54
C ASP A 32 -15.02 -10.45 -19.06
N THR A 33 -15.22 -9.14 -18.90
CA THR A 33 -16.49 -8.60 -18.40
C THR A 33 -17.64 -8.89 -19.35
N LEU A 34 -17.49 -8.59 -20.64
CA LEU A 34 -18.54 -8.79 -21.65
C LEU A 34 -18.87 -10.28 -21.88
N SER A 35 -17.89 -11.16 -21.71
CA SER A 35 -18.07 -12.61 -21.91
C SER A 35 -18.77 -13.27 -20.73
N ASN A 36 -18.45 -12.84 -19.50
CA ASN A 36 -18.91 -13.49 -18.27
C ASN A 36 -20.13 -12.82 -17.62
N PHE A 37 -20.34 -11.51 -17.81
CA PHE A 37 -21.37 -10.73 -17.12
C PHE A 37 -22.22 -9.93 -18.10
N LYS A 38 -23.10 -10.64 -18.83
CA LYS A 38 -23.95 -10.03 -19.85
C LYS A 38 -24.93 -9.03 -19.24
N ALA A 39 -24.82 -7.77 -19.67
CA ALA A 39 -25.74 -6.68 -19.39
C ALA A 39 -26.20 -6.01 -20.70
N SER A 40 -27.40 -5.43 -20.72
CA SER A 40 -27.81 -4.51 -21.80
C SER A 40 -27.11 -3.15 -21.67
N THR A 41 -26.77 -2.75 -20.44
CA THR A 41 -26.21 -1.44 -20.09
C THR A 41 -24.94 -1.63 -19.27
N TYR A 42 -23.84 -1.06 -19.76
CA TYR A 42 -22.61 -0.92 -18.99
C TYR A 42 -22.38 0.55 -18.69
N LEU A 43 -21.83 0.86 -17.52
CA LEU A 43 -21.60 2.23 -17.10
C LEU A 43 -20.21 2.37 -16.49
N ILE A 44 -19.41 3.31 -16.99
CA ILE A 44 -18.10 3.64 -16.42
C ILE A 44 -18.26 4.85 -15.49
N VAL A 45 -17.92 4.70 -14.22
CA VAL A 45 -17.81 5.83 -13.29
C VAL A 45 -16.33 6.08 -12.98
N THR A 46 -15.90 7.32 -13.16
CA THR A 46 -14.52 7.75 -12.90
C THR A 46 -14.46 9.22 -12.46
N ASP A 47 -13.26 9.78 -12.28
CA ASP A 47 -13.07 11.19 -11.93
C ASP A 47 -12.45 12.01 -13.08
N THR A 48 -12.51 13.34 -12.96
CA THR A 48 -12.02 14.27 -14.00
C THR A 48 -10.51 14.18 -14.28
N HIS A 49 -9.70 13.58 -13.40
CA HIS A 49 -8.28 13.35 -13.69
C HIS A 49 -8.12 12.12 -14.60
N LEU A 50 -8.77 11.02 -14.22
CA LEU A 50 -8.69 9.74 -14.93
C LEU A 50 -9.44 9.75 -16.26
N GLU A 51 -10.48 10.57 -16.39
CA GLU A 51 -11.17 10.85 -17.64
C GLU A 51 -10.18 11.12 -18.78
N LYS A 52 -9.24 12.06 -18.54
CA LYS A 52 -8.27 12.53 -19.52
C LYS A 52 -7.21 11.49 -19.90
N LEU A 53 -7.00 10.51 -19.02
CA LEU A 53 -5.93 9.52 -19.17
C LEU A 53 -6.42 8.18 -19.73
N TYR A 54 -7.60 7.72 -19.30
CA TYR A 54 -8.00 6.33 -19.46
C TYR A 54 -9.42 6.12 -19.98
N LEU A 55 -10.31 7.12 -19.92
CA LEU A 55 -11.72 6.91 -20.30
C LEU A 55 -11.86 6.57 -21.79
N ASN A 56 -11.25 7.36 -22.67
CA ASN A 56 -11.28 7.11 -24.11
C ASN A 56 -10.75 5.71 -24.44
N ARG A 57 -9.63 5.31 -23.82
CA ARG A 57 -9.03 3.99 -24.01
C ARG A 57 -10.01 2.87 -23.64
N LEU A 58 -10.67 2.98 -22.47
CA LEU A 58 -11.62 1.97 -22.02
C LEU A 58 -12.87 1.92 -22.91
N GLN A 59 -13.36 3.08 -23.36
CA GLN A 59 -14.49 3.17 -24.31
C GLN A 59 -14.13 2.53 -25.65
N GLU A 60 -12.95 2.83 -26.22
CA GLU A 60 -12.50 2.24 -27.48
C GLU A 60 -12.36 0.71 -27.39
N SER A 61 -11.74 0.21 -26.31
CA SER A 61 -11.67 -1.23 -26.04
C SER A 61 -13.07 -1.84 -25.93
N PHE A 62 -14.01 -1.21 -25.21
CA PHE A 62 -15.39 -1.66 -25.11
C PHE A 62 -16.09 -1.77 -26.46
N HIS A 63 -16.09 -0.72 -27.26
CA HIS A 63 -16.78 -0.71 -28.55
C HIS A 63 -16.18 -1.73 -29.52
N ARG A 64 -14.85 -1.84 -29.57
CA ARG A 64 -14.17 -2.80 -30.44
C ARG A 64 -14.48 -4.24 -30.02
N ILE A 65 -14.30 -4.59 -28.75
CA ILE A 65 -14.48 -5.96 -28.26
C ILE A 65 -15.97 -6.36 -28.30
N SER A 66 -16.89 -5.43 -28.03
CA SER A 66 -18.33 -5.67 -28.17
C SER A 66 -18.71 -6.06 -29.60
N LYS A 67 -18.15 -5.38 -30.62
CA LYS A 67 -18.32 -5.74 -32.03
C LYS A 67 -17.70 -7.10 -32.38
N GLU A 68 -16.49 -7.37 -31.90
CA GLU A 68 -15.80 -8.66 -32.12
C GLU A 68 -16.61 -9.83 -31.55
N LEU A 69 -17.12 -9.70 -30.32
CA LEU A 69 -17.92 -10.75 -29.68
C LEU A 69 -19.27 -10.94 -30.38
N ALA A 70 -19.88 -9.88 -30.88
CA ALA A 70 -21.12 -9.96 -31.66
C ALA A 70 -20.90 -10.70 -32.99
N SER A 71 -19.79 -10.45 -33.69
CA SER A 71 -19.48 -11.12 -34.96
C SER A 71 -19.22 -12.62 -34.79
N VAL A 72 -18.54 -13.03 -33.71
CA VAL A 72 -18.25 -14.45 -33.43
C VAL A 72 -19.51 -15.24 -33.03
N SER A 73 -20.48 -14.57 -32.41
CA SER A 73 -21.68 -15.23 -31.88
C SER A 73 -22.70 -15.65 -32.95
N GLY A 74 -22.49 -15.33 -34.24
CA GLY A 74 -23.47 -15.57 -35.31
C GLY A 74 -24.80 -14.82 -35.11
N ALA A 75 -24.87 -13.91 -34.13
CA ALA A 75 -26.07 -13.24 -33.70
C ALA A 75 -26.32 -12.01 -34.60
N GLY A 76 -26.72 -12.25 -35.85
CA GLY A 76 -27.00 -11.21 -36.85
C GLY A 76 -28.14 -10.24 -36.52
N THR A 77 -28.69 -10.26 -35.30
CA THR A 77 -29.83 -9.44 -34.87
C THR A 77 -29.77 -8.96 -33.40
N ARG A 78 -28.74 -9.29 -32.62
CA ARG A 78 -28.69 -8.86 -31.20
C ARG A 78 -28.10 -7.45 -31.11
N ALA A 79 -28.87 -6.50 -30.59
CA ALA A 79 -28.40 -5.15 -30.36
C ALA A 79 -27.14 -5.16 -29.48
N LEU A 80 -26.12 -4.39 -29.88
CA LEU A 80 -24.92 -4.21 -29.08
C LEU A 80 -25.30 -3.58 -27.72
N PRO A 81 -24.65 -3.99 -26.62
CA PRO A 81 -24.88 -3.35 -25.33
C PRO A 81 -24.49 -1.87 -25.38
N ARG A 82 -25.26 -1.03 -24.69
CA ARG A 82 -24.96 0.39 -24.57
C ARG A 82 -23.88 0.63 -23.51
N LEU A 83 -23.05 1.64 -23.73
CA LEU A 83 -22.06 2.13 -22.77
C LEU A 83 -22.39 3.56 -22.37
N LEU A 84 -22.51 3.79 -21.06
CA LEU A 84 -22.71 5.11 -20.46
C LEU A 84 -21.47 5.50 -19.65
N THR A 85 -21.32 6.79 -19.35
CA THR A 85 -20.18 7.32 -18.59
C THR A 85 -20.65 8.39 -17.62
N TYR A 86 -20.12 8.36 -16.40
CA TYR A 86 -20.35 9.40 -15.40
C TYR A 86 -19.04 9.82 -14.75
N ILE A 87 -18.78 11.12 -14.68
CA ILE A 87 -17.52 11.69 -14.23
C ILE A 87 -17.78 12.55 -12.99
N ILE A 88 -17.04 12.29 -11.91
CA ILE A 88 -17.13 13.07 -10.66
C ILE A 88 -15.87 13.89 -10.41
N THR A 89 -15.96 14.83 -9.47
CA THR A 89 -14.77 15.53 -8.95
C THR A 89 -13.87 14.55 -8.18
N PRO A 90 -12.54 14.62 -8.29
CA PRO A 90 -11.62 13.77 -7.54
C PRO A 90 -11.54 14.18 -6.06
N GLY A 91 -11.14 13.22 -5.21
CA GLY A 91 -10.80 13.46 -3.81
C GLY A 91 -11.91 13.07 -2.80
N GLU A 92 -11.54 13.05 -1.52
CA GLU A 92 -12.37 12.50 -0.43
C GLU A 92 -13.75 13.16 -0.31
N SER A 93 -13.88 14.44 -0.65
CA SER A 93 -15.15 15.19 -0.61
C SER A 93 -16.25 14.56 -1.47
N SER A 94 -15.88 13.84 -2.52
CA SER A 94 -16.84 13.17 -3.40
C SER A 94 -17.43 11.92 -2.76
N LYS A 95 -16.82 11.38 -1.71
CA LYS A 95 -17.34 10.22 -0.98
C LYS A 95 -18.44 10.65 -0.01
N SER A 96 -19.53 11.22 -0.54
CA SER A 96 -20.61 11.86 0.22
C SER A 96 -21.99 11.38 -0.22
N ARG A 97 -23.00 11.62 0.63
CA ARG A 97 -24.41 11.31 0.32
C ARG A 97 -24.91 12.07 -0.91
N GLU A 98 -24.43 13.29 -1.09
CA GLU A 98 -24.80 14.17 -2.21
C GLU A 98 -24.38 13.55 -3.54
N VAL A 99 -23.08 13.25 -3.70
CA VAL A 99 -22.57 12.68 -4.95
C VAL A 99 -23.15 11.28 -5.19
N LYS A 100 -23.41 10.50 -4.13
CA LYS A 100 -24.14 9.24 -4.26
C LYS A 100 -25.52 9.43 -4.90
N SER A 101 -26.30 10.40 -4.43
CA SER A 101 -27.63 10.71 -5.00
C SER A 101 -27.51 11.12 -6.46
N GLN A 102 -26.56 12.00 -6.79
CA GLN A 102 -26.34 12.48 -8.16
C GLN A 102 -26.02 11.35 -9.15
N ILE A 103 -25.22 10.36 -8.73
CA ILE A 103 -24.94 9.18 -9.55
C ILE A 103 -26.22 8.33 -9.72
N GLU A 104 -26.96 8.08 -8.64
CA GLU A 104 -28.19 7.29 -8.68
C GLU A 104 -29.28 7.93 -9.56
N ASP A 105 -29.48 9.24 -9.44
CA ASP A 105 -30.42 10.01 -10.23
C ASP A 105 -30.04 9.99 -11.73
N TYR A 106 -28.74 10.14 -12.04
CA TYR A 106 -28.25 9.97 -13.41
C TYR A 106 -28.54 8.56 -13.97
N PHE A 107 -28.36 7.51 -13.17
CA PHE A 107 -28.67 6.14 -13.62
C PHE A 107 -30.16 5.99 -13.95
N LEU A 108 -31.05 6.56 -13.13
CA LEU A 108 -32.50 6.54 -13.37
C LEU A 108 -32.87 7.34 -14.62
N ASP A 109 -32.30 8.54 -14.80
CA ASP A 109 -32.55 9.40 -15.96
C ASP A 109 -32.10 8.77 -17.28
N GLN A 110 -31.02 7.99 -17.26
CA GLN A 110 -30.56 7.22 -18.42
C GLN A 110 -31.36 5.92 -18.62
N GLY A 111 -32.35 5.63 -17.77
CA GLY A 111 -33.14 4.39 -17.86
C GLY A 111 -32.32 3.14 -17.58
N CYS A 112 -31.33 3.19 -16.68
CA CYS A 112 -30.60 2.01 -16.22
C CYS A 112 -31.54 1.08 -15.44
N THR A 113 -31.47 -0.22 -15.71
CA THR A 113 -32.28 -1.23 -15.01
C THR A 113 -31.42 -2.17 -14.15
N ARG A 114 -32.03 -3.20 -13.53
CA ARG A 114 -31.33 -4.17 -12.67
C ARG A 114 -30.23 -4.96 -13.37
N ASP A 115 -30.25 -5.04 -14.70
CA ASP A 115 -29.22 -5.72 -15.48
C ASP A 115 -27.96 -4.87 -15.70
N THR A 116 -27.96 -3.60 -15.28
CA THR A 116 -26.82 -2.67 -15.44
C THR A 116 -25.56 -3.20 -14.75
N LEU A 117 -24.42 -3.13 -15.43
CA LEU A 117 -23.11 -3.43 -14.83
C LEU A 117 -22.23 -2.17 -14.79
N VAL A 118 -21.66 -1.90 -13.61
CA VAL A 118 -20.83 -0.70 -13.41
C VAL A 118 -19.34 -1.03 -13.38
N PHE A 119 -18.52 -0.29 -14.11
CA PHE A 119 -17.07 -0.23 -13.96
C PHE A 119 -16.71 0.92 -13.01
N ALA A 120 -16.18 0.60 -11.82
CA ALA A 120 -15.62 1.59 -10.90
C ALA A 120 -14.14 1.81 -11.23
N MET A 121 -13.82 2.83 -12.04
CA MET A 121 -12.45 3.12 -12.48
C MET A 121 -11.86 4.27 -11.66
N GLY A 122 -11.04 3.94 -10.66
CA GLY A 122 -10.40 4.95 -9.82
C GLY A 122 -9.67 4.45 -8.60
N GLY A 123 -9.33 5.37 -7.70
CA GLY A 123 -8.79 5.04 -6.37
C GLY A 123 -9.88 4.59 -5.39
N GLY A 124 -9.54 4.56 -4.10
CA GLY A 124 -10.47 4.11 -3.05
C GLY A 124 -11.75 4.93 -2.94
N VAL A 125 -11.69 6.24 -3.23
CA VAL A 125 -12.88 7.11 -3.27
C VAL A 125 -13.90 6.61 -4.29
N ILE A 126 -13.47 6.38 -5.54
CA ILE A 126 -14.34 5.86 -6.60
C ILE A 126 -14.83 4.46 -6.23
N GLY A 127 -13.92 3.58 -5.79
CA GLY A 127 -14.26 2.21 -5.43
C GLY A 127 -15.32 2.11 -4.33
N ASP A 128 -15.21 2.90 -3.27
CA ASP A 128 -16.15 2.92 -2.14
C ASP A 128 -17.49 3.53 -2.54
N LEU A 129 -17.47 4.70 -3.21
CA LEU A 129 -18.69 5.42 -3.59
C LEU A 129 -19.50 4.63 -4.62
N VAL A 130 -18.85 4.19 -5.69
CA VAL A 130 -19.51 3.49 -6.80
C VAL A 130 -19.93 2.09 -6.37
N GLY A 131 -19.12 1.43 -5.54
CA GLY A 131 -19.53 0.16 -4.93
C GLY A 131 -20.78 0.33 -4.06
N PHE A 132 -20.92 1.46 -3.34
CA PHE A 132 -22.10 1.70 -2.51
C PHE A 132 -23.32 2.07 -3.33
N VAL A 133 -23.16 2.84 -4.41
CA VAL A 133 -24.22 3.03 -5.42
C VAL A 133 -24.66 1.69 -5.98
N ALA A 134 -23.73 0.81 -6.39
CA ALA A 134 -24.06 -0.51 -6.91
C ALA A 134 -24.77 -1.40 -5.89
N ALA A 135 -24.43 -1.27 -4.60
CA ALA A 135 -25.08 -2.01 -3.51
C ALA A 135 -26.55 -1.60 -3.30
N THR A 136 -26.89 -0.33 -3.55
CA THR A 136 -28.23 0.22 -3.24
C THR A 136 -29.12 0.46 -4.46
N PHE A 137 -28.53 0.71 -5.63
CA PHE A 137 -29.28 0.97 -6.86
C PHE A 137 -30.16 -0.24 -7.21
N MET A 138 -31.49 -0.02 -7.29
CA MET A 138 -32.50 -1.07 -7.46
C MET A 138 -32.38 -2.28 -6.50
N ARG A 139 -31.80 -2.06 -5.31
CA ARG A 139 -31.48 -3.06 -4.27
C ARG A 139 -30.33 -4.01 -4.64
N GLY A 140 -29.42 -3.56 -5.50
CA GLY A 140 -28.20 -4.28 -5.85
C GLY A 140 -28.09 -4.53 -7.36
N ILE A 141 -26.97 -4.10 -7.93
CA ILE A 141 -26.56 -4.38 -9.31
C ILE A 141 -25.10 -4.86 -9.33
N PRO A 142 -24.68 -5.64 -10.35
CA PRO A 142 -23.29 -6.06 -10.48
C PRO A 142 -22.37 -4.87 -10.76
N PHE A 143 -21.16 -4.94 -10.22
CA PHE A 143 -20.09 -4.01 -10.56
C PHE A 143 -18.73 -4.71 -10.57
N VAL A 144 -17.76 -4.09 -11.22
CA VAL A 144 -16.35 -4.50 -11.23
C VAL A 144 -15.46 -3.35 -10.78
N GLN A 145 -14.37 -3.66 -10.10
CA GLN A 145 -13.38 -2.68 -9.67
C GLN A 145 -12.25 -2.61 -10.71
N VAL A 146 -11.85 -1.40 -11.08
CA VAL A 146 -10.68 -1.10 -11.93
C VAL A 146 -9.79 -0.11 -11.16
N PRO A 147 -9.07 -0.59 -10.12
CA PRO A 147 -8.26 0.26 -9.26
C PRO A 147 -7.11 0.96 -10.02
N THR A 148 -6.99 2.29 -9.86
CA THR A 148 -5.96 3.10 -10.53
C THR A 148 -4.91 3.70 -9.59
N THR A 149 -5.04 3.46 -8.28
CA THR A 149 -4.03 3.85 -7.27
C THR A 149 -3.45 2.60 -6.63
N LEU A 150 -2.18 2.64 -6.21
CA LEU A 150 -1.57 1.51 -5.52
C LEU A 150 -2.37 1.10 -4.27
N LEU A 151 -2.83 2.08 -3.49
CA LEU A 151 -3.69 1.86 -2.32
C LEU A 151 -4.94 1.05 -2.68
N ALA A 152 -5.61 1.40 -3.79
CA ALA A 152 -6.81 0.68 -4.20
C ALA A 152 -6.50 -0.73 -4.69
N MET A 153 -5.36 -0.93 -5.37
CA MET A 153 -4.95 -2.24 -5.87
C MET A 153 -4.67 -3.23 -4.73
N VAL A 154 -4.00 -2.76 -3.67
CA VAL A 154 -3.52 -3.64 -2.58
C VAL A 154 -4.46 -3.69 -1.38
N ASP A 155 -5.38 -2.73 -1.27
CA ASP A 155 -6.30 -2.62 -0.15
C ASP A 155 -7.74 -2.31 -0.62
N SER A 156 -8.09 -1.06 -0.94
CA SER A 156 -9.51 -0.64 -0.89
C SER A 156 -10.44 -1.34 -1.88
N SER A 157 -9.97 -1.77 -3.05
CA SER A 157 -10.83 -2.47 -4.03
C SER A 157 -11.23 -3.89 -3.58
N ILE A 158 -10.56 -4.44 -2.56
CA ILE A 158 -10.69 -5.83 -2.14
C ILE A 158 -11.56 -5.97 -0.89
N GLY A 159 -12.53 -6.88 -0.99
CA GLY A 159 -13.33 -7.36 0.13
C GLY A 159 -14.62 -6.59 0.40
N GLY A 160 -15.11 -5.86 -0.61
CA GLY A 160 -16.50 -5.43 -0.71
C GLY A 160 -16.95 -4.39 0.31
N LYS A 161 -16.05 -3.75 1.05
CA LYS A 161 -16.44 -2.61 1.90
C LYS A 161 -16.68 -1.41 0.99
N THR A 162 -17.87 -0.83 1.08
CA THR A 162 -18.28 0.33 0.29
C THR A 162 -18.96 1.32 1.22
N ALA A 163 -18.68 2.61 1.08
CA ALA A 163 -19.18 3.59 2.05
C ALA A 163 -19.13 5.02 1.52
N VAL A 164 -19.82 5.90 2.24
CA VAL A 164 -19.65 7.35 2.20
C VAL A 164 -19.30 7.90 3.57
N ASP A 165 -18.66 9.06 3.56
CA ASP A 165 -18.37 9.83 4.76
C ASP A 165 -19.57 10.67 5.18
N THR A 166 -19.58 11.04 6.46
CA THR A 166 -20.47 12.04 7.04
C THR A 166 -19.62 13.11 7.71
N PRO A 167 -20.16 14.32 7.99
CA PRO A 167 -19.43 15.32 8.78
C PRO A 167 -18.92 14.82 10.13
N GLN A 168 -19.54 13.76 10.67
CA GLN A 168 -19.23 13.21 11.98
C GLN A 168 -18.25 12.03 11.95
N ALA A 169 -18.18 11.27 10.84
CA ALA A 169 -17.38 10.04 10.79
C ALA A 169 -17.09 9.57 9.37
N LYS A 170 -15.85 9.10 9.15
CA LYS A 170 -15.42 8.44 7.92
C LYS A 170 -15.98 7.03 7.79
N ASN A 171 -16.34 6.63 6.56
CA ASN A 171 -16.76 5.27 6.19
C ASN A 171 -17.81 4.69 7.16
N SER A 172 -18.75 5.53 7.60
CA SER A 172 -19.70 5.21 8.67
C SER A 172 -21.05 4.72 8.13
N ILE A 173 -21.40 5.12 6.91
CA ILE A 173 -22.63 4.69 6.22
C ILE A 173 -22.21 3.97 4.94
N GLY A 174 -22.61 2.70 4.78
CA GLY A 174 -22.13 1.88 3.69
C GLY A 174 -22.75 0.48 3.65
N ALA A 175 -22.21 -0.37 2.80
CA ALA A 175 -22.62 -1.76 2.64
C ALA A 175 -21.43 -2.68 2.37
N PHE A 176 -21.58 -3.96 2.74
CA PHE A 176 -20.73 -5.03 2.22
C PHE A 176 -21.32 -5.51 0.88
N TRP A 177 -20.65 -5.20 -0.23
CA TRP A 177 -21.06 -5.55 -1.59
C TRP A 177 -19.85 -6.00 -2.41
N GLN A 178 -19.76 -7.29 -2.73
CA GLN A 178 -18.61 -7.85 -3.44
C GLN A 178 -18.65 -7.53 -4.94
N PRO A 179 -17.55 -7.04 -5.53
CA PRO A 179 -17.46 -6.87 -6.97
C PRO A 179 -17.42 -8.23 -7.68
N LYS A 180 -17.91 -8.29 -8.93
CA LYS A 180 -17.85 -9.48 -9.79
C LYS A 180 -16.43 -9.80 -10.27
N ARG A 181 -15.60 -8.76 -10.41
CA ARG A 181 -14.17 -8.81 -10.76
C ARG A 181 -13.43 -7.63 -10.16
N ILE A 182 -12.15 -7.83 -9.87
CA ILE A 182 -11.19 -6.78 -9.50
C ILE A 182 -10.04 -6.87 -10.50
N PHE A 183 -9.90 -5.86 -11.37
CA PHE A 183 -8.90 -5.83 -12.44
C PHE A 183 -7.75 -4.89 -12.08
N ILE A 184 -6.62 -5.45 -11.67
CA ILE A 184 -5.44 -4.72 -11.23
C ILE A 184 -4.46 -4.60 -12.42
N ASP A 185 -4.53 -3.47 -13.13
CA ASP A 185 -3.56 -3.13 -14.18
C ASP A 185 -2.43 -2.29 -13.59
N LEU A 186 -1.26 -2.89 -13.36
CA LEU A 186 -0.13 -2.18 -12.76
C LEU A 186 0.47 -1.11 -13.69
N SER A 187 0.19 -1.15 -15.00
CA SER A 187 0.71 -0.14 -15.93
C SER A 187 0.09 1.24 -15.73
N VAL A 188 -1.05 1.34 -15.05
CA VAL A 188 -1.67 2.65 -14.74
C VAL A 188 -0.89 3.41 -13.66
N LEU A 189 -0.06 2.70 -12.86
CA LEU A 189 0.78 3.33 -11.85
C LEU A 189 1.82 4.29 -12.46
N GLU A 190 2.20 4.09 -13.72
CA GLU A 190 3.17 4.95 -14.42
C GLU A 190 2.69 6.41 -14.59
N THR A 191 1.39 6.68 -14.48
CA THR A 191 0.84 8.05 -14.48
C THR A 191 0.42 8.54 -13.10
N LEU A 192 0.54 7.68 -12.08
CA LEU A 192 0.15 8.01 -10.71
C LEU A 192 1.14 9.02 -10.12
N PRO A 193 0.68 10.13 -9.53
CA PRO A 193 1.57 11.06 -8.86
C PRO A 193 2.40 10.34 -7.78
N GLU A 194 3.67 10.69 -7.67
CA GLU A 194 4.60 10.03 -6.74
C GLU A 194 4.03 10.00 -5.30
N ARG A 195 3.41 11.09 -4.85
CA ARG A 195 2.78 11.17 -3.52
C ARG A 195 1.71 10.09 -3.32
N GLU A 196 0.90 9.79 -4.33
CA GLU A 196 -0.13 8.75 -4.28
C GLU A 196 0.44 7.33 -4.37
N PHE A 197 1.54 7.14 -5.08
CA PHE A 197 2.28 5.87 -5.04
C PHE A 197 2.84 5.62 -3.63
N VAL A 198 3.52 6.61 -3.05
CA VAL A 198 4.06 6.57 -1.69
C VAL A 198 2.95 6.34 -0.66
N ASN A 199 1.81 7.03 -0.81
CA ASN A 199 0.60 6.83 -0.01
C ASN A 199 0.16 5.35 0.01
N GLY A 200 0.08 4.70 -1.16
CA GLY A 200 -0.29 3.28 -1.25
C GLY A 200 0.73 2.31 -0.67
N MET A 201 2.02 2.64 -0.66
CA MET A 201 3.06 1.79 -0.05
C MET A 201 2.86 1.60 1.45
N ALA A 202 2.15 2.51 2.14
CA ALA A 202 1.85 2.36 3.56
C ALA A 202 1.04 1.08 3.82
N GLU A 203 0.06 0.79 2.97
CA GLU A 203 -0.80 -0.40 3.07
C GLU A 203 -0.05 -1.69 2.73
N VAL A 204 0.87 -1.62 1.77
CA VAL A 204 1.76 -2.74 1.41
C VAL A 204 2.67 -3.10 2.58
N ILE A 205 3.32 -2.09 3.19
CA ILE A 205 4.20 -2.26 4.35
C ILE A 205 3.41 -2.79 5.54
N LYS A 206 2.23 -2.24 5.82
CA LYS A 206 1.33 -2.71 6.88
C LYS A 206 1.05 -4.20 6.71
N THR A 207 0.64 -4.62 5.51
CA THR A 207 0.26 -6.00 5.22
C THR A 207 1.42 -6.96 5.41
N ALA A 208 2.61 -6.61 4.92
CA ALA A 208 3.83 -7.40 5.17
C ALA A 208 4.20 -7.45 6.67
N ALA A 209 4.10 -6.30 7.37
CA ALA A 209 4.47 -6.19 8.78
C ALA A 209 3.60 -7.03 9.72
N ILE A 210 2.33 -7.24 9.40
CA ILE A 210 1.43 -8.09 10.21
C ILE A 210 1.49 -9.56 9.84
N TRP A 211 1.92 -9.90 8.62
CA TRP A 211 1.65 -11.23 8.04
C TRP A 211 2.88 -12.07 7.70
N ASN A 212 3.92 -11.47 7.11
CA ASN A 212 5.03 -12.23 6.56
C ASN A 212 6.35 -11.45 6.56
N VAL A 213 7.34 -11.98 7.29
CA VAL A 213 8.66 -11.37 7.39
C VAL A 213 9.45 -11.43 6.09
N SER A 214 9.27 -12.46 5.26
CA SER A 214 9.95 -12.59 3.97
C SER A 214 9.45 -11.53 2.99
N ASP A 215 8.14 -11.26 2.96
CA ASP A 215 7.58 -10.18 2.16
C ASP A 215 8.07 -8.82 2.66
N PHE A 216 8.19 -8.65 3.98
CA PHE A 216 8.77 -7.43 4.56
C PHE A 216 10.24 -7.24 4.16
N VAL A 217 11.03 -8.31 4.10
CA VAL A 217 12.43 -8.27 3.63
C VAL A 217 12.50 -7.91 2.14
N LEU A 218 11.56 -8.38 1.31
CA LEU A 218 11.47 -7.94 -0.09
C LEU A 218 11.24 -6.43 -0.17
N LEU A 219 10.43 -5.86 0.72
CA LEU A 219 10.22 -4.41 0.78
C LEU A 219 11.47 -3.65 1.24
N GLU A 220 12.19 -4.17 2.24
CA GLU A 220 13.46 -3.56 2.72
C GLU A 220 14.53 -3.52 1.62
N ASN A 221 14.68 -4.61 0.87
CA ASN A 221 15.72 -4.76 -0.15
C ASN A 221 15.30 -4.19 -1.51
N GLY A 222 14.00 -4.09 -1.77
CA GLY A 222 13.44 -3.75 -3.08
C GLY A 222 13.03 -2.29 -3.26
N ALA A 223 13.22 -1.43 -2.25
CA ALA A 223 12.63 -0.09 -2.24
C ALA A 223 12.96 0.76 -3.47
N GLU A 224 14.24 0.77 -3.90
CA GLU A 224 14.68 1.51 -5.10
C GLU A 224 14.09 0.91 -6.38
N ALA A 225 14.22 -0.41 -6.57
CA ALA A 225 13.72 -1.11 -7.76
C ALA A 225 12.20 -0.99 -7.91
N ILE A 226 11.44 -1.08 -6.82
CA ILE A 226 9.98 -0.94 -6.81
C ILE A 226 9.56 0.49 -7.18
N ARG A 227 10.27 1.50 -6.66
CA ARG A 227 10.03 2.90 -7.02
C ARG A 227 10.38 3.16 -8.48
N ASP A 228 11.52 2.67 -8.95
CA ASP A 228 11.95 2.86 -10.33
C ASP A 228 11.05 2.15 -11.34
N ALA A 229 10.45 0.99 -10.99
CA ALA A 229 9.45 0.32 -11.81
C ALA A 229 8.26 1.21 -12.18
N VAL A 230 7.95 2.22 -11.35
CA VAL A 230 6.80 3.12 -11.51
C VAL A 230 7.22 4.52 -11.92
N LEU A 231 8.23 5.08 -11.26
CA LEU A 231 8.63 6.49 -11.42
C LEU A 231 9.66 6.70 -12.54
N LYS A 232 10.36 5.64 -12.97
CA LYS A 232 11.34 5.67 -14.06
C LYS A 232 11.15 4.44 -14.97
N PRO A 233 9.95 4.24 -15.54
CA PRO A 233 9.66 3.03 -16.29
C PRO A 233 10.55 2.95 -17.54
N VAL A 234 11.23 1.81 -17.71
CA VAL A 234 12.00 1.50 -18.91
C VAL A 234 11.03 1.02 -19.99
N ARG A 235 11.04 1.65 -21.17
CA ARG A 235 10.17 1.29 -22.29
C ARG A 235 11.00 0.98 -23.52
N ASN A 236 11.31 -0.30 -23.72
CA ASN A 236 12.03 -0.78 -24.90
C ASN A 236 11.09 -1.27 -26.00
N VAL A 237 9.86 -1.66 -25.64
CA VAL A 237 8.83 -2.15 -26.55
C VAL A 237 7.47 -1.52 -26.23
N GLU A 238 6.56 -1.50 -27.21
CA GLU A 238 5.16 -1.14 -27.01
C GLU A 238 4.52 -2.17 -26.06
N PHE A 239 3.88 -1.71 -24.98
CA PHE A 239 3.32 -2.54 -23.90
C PHE A 239 4.33 -3.33 -23.06
N GLN A 240 5.46 -2.71 -22.69
CA GLN A 240 6.46 -3.29 -21.79
C GLN A 240 5.83 -3.96 -20.55
N GLY A 241 6.09 -5.26 -20.37
CA GLY A 241 5.66 -6.04 -19.20
C GLY A 241 4.29 -6.70 -19.34
N ALA A 242 3.58 -6.47 -20.45
CA ALA A 242 2.31 -7.16 -20.73
C ALA A 242 2.48 -8.68 -20.73
N THR A 243 3.57 -9.19 -21.29
CA THR A 243 3.89 -10.64 -21.34
C THR A 243 5.08 -10.96 -20.45
N LEU A 244 5.34 -12.25 -20.19
CA LEU A 244 6.51 -12.67 -19.39
C LEU A 244 7.82 -12.30 -20.08
N GLU A 245 7.87 -12.40 -21.41
CA GLU A 245 9.07 -12.13 -22.22
C GLU A 245 9.44 -10.65 -22.22
N THR A 246 8.44 -9.77 -22.07
CA THR A 246 8.63 -8.31 -22.06
C THR A 246 8.69 -7.74 -20.65
N ARG A 247 8.67 -8.56 -19.59
CA ARG A 247 8.66 -8.07 -18.21
C ARG A 247 10.06 -7.81 -17.68
N THR A 248 10.27 -6.60 -17.16
CA THR A 248 11.54 -6.26 -16.49
C THR A 248 11.60 -6.87 -15.08
N PRO A 249 12.80 -7.09 -14.51
CA PRO A 249 12.94 -7.55 -13.13
C PRO A 249 12.26 -6.63 -12.10
N ALA A 250 12.26 -5.31 -12.36
CA ALA A 250 11.62 -4.32 -11.50
C ALA A 250 10.08 -4.44 -11.54
N GLN A 251 9.50 -4.64 -12.73
CA GLN A 251 8.07 -4.92 -12.89
C GLN A 251 7.66 -6.25 -12.24
N GLU A 252 8.48 -7.29 -12.36
CA GLU A 252 8.23 -8.57 -11.70
C GLU A 252 8.25 -8.44 -10.17
N LEU A 253 9.20 -7.68 -9.62
CA LEU A 253 9.25 -7.40 -8.19
C LEU A 253 8.02 -6.59 -7.72
N LEU A 254 7.62 -5.56 -8.46
CA LEU A 254 6.42 -4.78 -8.17
C LEU A 254 5.16 -5.67 -8.17
N LEU A 255 4.97 -6.49 -9.22
CA LEU A 255 3.85 -7.42 -9.33
C LEU A 255 3.83 -8.40 -8.16
N LYS A 256 4.99 -8.97 -7.81
CA LYS A 256 5.12 -9.90 -6.67
C LYS A 256 4.70 -9.26 -5.36
N VAL A 257 5.12 -8.03 -5.09
CA VAL A 257 4.78 -7.28 -3.87
C VAL A 257 3.29 -6.95 -3.82
N VAL A 258 2.72 -6.45 -4.92
CA VAL A 258 1.28 -6.17 -5.02
C VAL A 258 0.48 -7.46 -4.81
N LYS A 259 0.83 -8.54 -5.50
CA LYS A 259 0.16 -9.84 -5.40
C LYS A 259 0.23 -10.42 -3.98
N ALA A 260 1.36 -10.28 -3.29
CA ALA A 260 1.50 -10.71 -1.90
C ALA A 260 0.50 -9.97 -0.98
N SER A 261 0.43 -8.64 -1.09
CA SER A 261 -0.54 -7.85 -0.31
C SER A 261 -1.99 -8.24 -0.60
N VAL A 262 -2.30 -8.42 -1.89
CA VAL A 262 -3.62 -8.82 -2.37
C VAL A 262 -4.02 -10.21 -1.87
N ALA A 263 -3.08 -11.17 -1.89
CA ALA A 263 -3.31 -12.53 -1.40
C ALA A 263 -3.61 -12.55 0.10
N VAL A 264 -2.90 -11.75 0.91
CA VAL A 264 -3.15 -11.63 2.34
C VAL A 264 -4.54 -11.04 2.60
N LYS A 265 -4.86 -9.91 1.96
CA LYS A 265 -6.18 -9.30 2.14
C LYS A 265 -7.30 -10.23 1.70
N SER A 266 -7.13 -10.92 0.58
CA SER A 266 -8.07 -11.93 0.11
C SER A 266 -8.27 -13.06 1.11
N TYR A 267 -7.18 -13.62 1.65
CA TYR A 267 -7.24 -14.67 2.66
C TYR A 267 -8.03 -14.21 3.89
N VAL A 268 -7.70 -13.04 4.42
CA VAL A 268 -8.35 -12.48 5.61
C VAL A 268 -9.84 -12.22 5.36
N VAL A 269 -10.19 -11.65 4.21
CA VAL A 269 -11.60 -11.41 3.84
C VAL A 269 -12.37 -12.72 3.66
N THR A 270 -11.74 -13.73 3.06
CA THR A 270 -12.36 -15.04 2.84
C THR A 270 -12.72 -15.72 4.16
N HIS A 271 -11.91 -15.50 5.21
CA HIS A 271 -12.16 -16.08 6.54
C HIS A 271 -13.02 -15.18 7.45
N ASP A 272 -13.15 -13.89 7.15
CA ASP A 272 -13.90 -12.92 7.97
C ASP A 272 -14.45 -11.77 7.12
N GLU A 273 -15.43 -12.06 6.25
CA GLU A 273 -15.98 -11.10 5.31
C GLU A 273 -16.60 -9.89 6.02
N ARG A 274 -17.24 -10.07 7.18
CA ARG A 274 -17.98 -9.01 7.89
C ARG A 274 -17.22 -8.35 9.03
N GLU A 275 -15.91 -8.57 9.13
CA GLU A 275 -15.04 -7.95 10.14
C GLU A 275 -15.50 -8.18 11.59
N THR A 276 -15.68 -9.44 11.95
CA THR A 276 -16.07 -9.87 13.30
C THR A 276 -14.88 -10.35 14.15
N GLY A 277 -13.71 -10.56 13.53
CA GLY A 277 -12.51 -11.08 14.21
C GLY A 277 -11.21 -10.76 13.47
N MET A 278 -10.70 -11.73 12.69
CA MET A 278 -9.37 -11.68 12.06
C MET A 278 -9.18 -10.47 11.13
N ARG A 279 -10.24 -10.01 10.46
CA ARG A 279 -10.15 -8.85 9.57
C ARG A 279 -9.77 -7.56 10.29
N GLY A 280 -9.96 -7.52 11.61
CA GLY A 280 -9.46 -6.45 12.48
C GLY A 280 -7.94 -6.26 12.41
N LEU A 281 -7.16 -7.30 12.07
CA LEU A 281 -5.69 -7.20 11.92
C LEU A 281 -5.25 -6.24 10.81
N LEU A 282 -6.08 -6.07 9.77
CA LEU A 282 -5.82 -5.14 8.67
C LEU A 282 -5.84 -3.67 9.13
N ASN A 283 -6.22 -3.39 10.38
CA ASN A 283 -6.20 -2.07 10.99
C ASN A 283 -4.91 -1.79 11.79
N PHE A 284 -3.82 -2.53 11.58
CA PHE A 284 -2.52 -2.15 12.14
C PHE A 284 -2.11 -0.75 11.68
N GLY A 285 -1.74 0.10 12.63
CA GLY A 285 -1.45 1.52 12.42
C GLY A 285 -2.67 2.40 12.21
N HIS A 286 -3.87 1.83 12.05
CA HIS A 286 -5.07 2.60 11.72
C HIS A 286 -5.78 3.18 12.95
N SER A 287 -5.53 2.68 14.16
CA SER A 287 -6.18 3.25 15.35
C SER A 287 -5.63 4.66 15.59
N ILE A 288 -4.31 4.77 15.70
CA ILE A 288 -3.65 6.08 15.80
C ILE A 288 -3.68 6.81 14.45
N GLY A 289 -3.51 6.09 13.33
CA GLY A 289 -3.52 6.66 11.99
C GLY A 289 -4.82 7.38 11.65
N HIS A 290 -5.98 6.74 11.83
CA HIS A 290 -7.27 7.39 11.61
C HIS A 290 -7.52 8.55 12.57
N ALA A 291 -7.03 8.46 13.80
CA ALA A 291 -7.16 9.55 14.75
C ALA A 291 -6.36 10.79 14.32
N ILE A 292 -5.16 10.60 13.77
CA ILE A 292 -4.38 11.67 13.13
C ILE A 292 -5.11 12.16 11.89
N GLU A 293 -5.49 11.26 10.98
CA GLU A 293 -6.15 11.58 9.72
C GLU A 293 -7.40 12.43 9.92
N GLY A 294 -8.25 12.08 10.88
CA GLY A 294 -9.47 12.84 11.20
C GLY A 294 -9.20 14.27 11.68
N LEU A 295 -7.98 14.58 12.15
CA LEU A 295 -7.59 15.93 12.53
C LEU A 295 -6.98 16.71 11.36
N VAL A 296 -6.21 16.06 10.47
CA VAL A 296 -5.40 16.75 9.45
C VAL A 296 -5.91 16.62 8.01
N THR A 297 -6.90 15.77 7.78
CA THR A 297 -7.53 15.63 6.46
C THR A 297 -8.17 16.97 6.00
N PRO A 298 -8.11 17.33 4.71
CA PRO A 298 -7.53 16.59 3.58
C PRO A 298 -6.05 16.91 3.30
N LYS A 299 -5.34 17.63 4.18
CA LYS A 299 -3.96 18.10 3.92
C LYS A 299 -2.95 16.96 3.86
N MET A 300 -3.12 15.96 4.72
CA MET A 300 -2.38 14.69 4.66
C MET A 300 -3.25 13.58 4.08
N LEU A 301 -2.59 12.69 3.33
CA LEU A 301 -3.21 11.49 2.77
C LEU A 301 -3.32 10.39 3.83
N HIS A 302 -4.19 9.42 3.54
CA HIS A 302 -4.47 8.29 4.43
C HIS A 302 -3.21 7.51 4.82
N GLY A 303 -2.44 7.03 3.85
CA GLY A 303 -1.21 6.26 4.04
C GLY A 303 -0.10 7.02 4.76
N GLU A 304 -0.04 8.35 4.61
CA GLU A 304 0.86 9.21 5.39
C GLU A 304 0.50 9.16 6.89
N CYS A 305 -0.80 9.18 7.21
CA CYS A 305 -1.28 9.08 8.58
C CYS A 305 -1.12 7.64 9.14
N VAL A 306 -1.41 6.62 8.32
CA VAL A 306 -1.21 5.20 8.68
C VAL A 306 0.26 4.90 8.94
N ALA A 307 1.19 5.48 8.17
CA ALA A 307 2.62 5.31 8.41
C ALA A 307 3.06 5.79 9.80
N ILE A 308 2.62 6.98 10.21
CA ILE A 308 2.87 7.51 11.56
C ILE A 308 2.16 6.64 12.61
N GLY A 309 0.93 6.23 12.33
CA GLY A 309 0.14 5.36 13.20
C GLY A 309 0.81 4.00 13.43
N MET A 310 1.39 3.37 12.39
CA MET A 310 2.13 2.11 12.50
C MET A 310 3.32 2.24 13.45
N ILE A 311 4.05 3.35 13.38
CA ILE A 311 5.16 3.61 14.32
C ILE A 311 4.65 3.78 15.74
N LYS A 312 3.57 4.55 15.95
CA LYS A 312 3.00 4.74 17.29
C LYS A 312 2.43 3.46 17.89
N GLU A 313 1.74 2.64 17.09
CA GLU A 313 1.24 1.35 17.55
C GLU A 313 2.39 0.35 17.83
N ALA A 314 3.46 0.37 17.03
CA ALA A 314 4.67 -0.41 17.31
C ALA A 314 5.41 0.07 18.57
N GLU A 315 5.45 1.38 18.83
CA GLU A 315 6.00 1.95 20.06
C GLU A 315 5.17 1.59 21.29
N ILE A 316 3.83 1.51 21.17
CA ILE A 316 2.94 0.98 22.21
C ILE A 316 3.25 -0.49 22.47
N ALA A 317 3.32 -1.33 21.43
CA ALA A 317 3.65 -2.75 21.58
C ALA A 317 5.02 -2.95 22.26
N ARG A 318 6.02 -2.11 21.91
CA ARG A 318 7.33 -2.09 22.57
C ARG A 318 7.23 -1.65 24.02
N HIS A 319 6.45 -0.61 24.32
CA HIS A 319 6.25 -0.12 25.68
C HIS A 319 5.65 -1.19 26.60
N CYS A 320 4.73 -2.00 26.06
CA CYS A 320 4.13 -3.13 26.75
C CYS A 320 5.04 -4.38 26.82
N GLY A 321 6.23 -4.34 26.22
CA GLY A 321 7.18 -5.47 26.22
C GLY A 321 6.93 -6.54 25.17
N TYR A 322 6.00 -6.32 24.23
CA TYR A 322 5.63 -7.31 23.21
C TYR A 322 6.44 -7.20 21.92
N LEU A 323 7.06 -6.05 21.65
CA LEU A 323 7.84 -5.82 20.44
C LEU A 323 9.25 -5.33 20.77
N SER A 324 10.26 -5.78 20.03
CA SER A 324 11.65 -5.35 20.23
C SER A 324 11.92 -3.97 19.62
N GLN A 325 12.87 -3.23 20.21
CA GLN A 325 13.38 -1.98 19.62
C GLN A 325 13.97 -2.19 18.22
N VAL A 326 14.51 -3.38 17.94
CA VAL A 326 15.05 -3.74 16.63
C VAL A 326 13.92 -3.80 15.58
N ALA A 327 12.79 -4.41 15.91
CA ALA A 327 11.62 -4.47 15.03
C ALA A 327 11.04 -3.08 14.75
N VAL A 328 10.90 -2.22 15.78
CA VAL A 328 10.48 -0.81 15.60
C VAL A 328 11.45 -0.08 14.67
N GLY A 329 12.76 -0.27 14.85
CA GLY A 329 13.78 0.34 13.99
C GLY A 329 13.75 -0.16 12.54
N ARG A 330 13.46 -1.46 12.31
CA ARG A 330 13.27 -2.02 10.96
C ARG A 330 12.03 -1.42 10.29
N LEU A 331 10.90 -1.39 11.00
CA LEU A 331 9.65 -0.79 10.52
C LEU A 331 9.86 0.68 10.12
N THR A 332 10.50 1.46 10.99
CA THR A 332 10.83 2.87 10.74
C THR A 332 11.65 3.04 9.46
N ARG A 333 12.72 2.27 9.29
CA ARG A 333 13.58 2.38 8.11
C ARG A 333 12.88 1.95 6.82
N CYS A 334 12.06 0.90 6.87
CA CYS A 334 11.28 0.45 5.72
C CYS A 334 10.31 1.54 5.27
N ILE A 335 9.51 2.10 6.19
CA ILE A 335 8.58 3.20 5.92
C ILE A 335 9.32 4.40 5.30
N GLN A 336 10.45 4.81 5.89
CA GLN A 336 11.25 5.92 5.36
C GLN A 336 11.86 5.64 3.98
N ALA A 337 12.23 4.40 3.68
CA ALA A 337 12.81 4.02 2.38
C ALA A 337 11.82 4.22 1.22
N TYR A 338 10.51 4.17 1.50
CA TYR A 338 9.47 4.48 0.52
C TYR A 338 9.05 5.95 0.52
N GLY A 339 9.65 6.81 1.34
CA GLY A 339 9.34 8.25 1.39
C GLY A 339 8.15 8.62 2.28
N LEU A 340 7.67 7.69 3.13
CA LEU A 340 6.57 7.94 4.05
C LEU A 340 7.06 8.59 5.37
N PRO A 341 6.23 9.45 5.99
CA PRO A 341 6.57 10.06 7.27
C PRO A 341 6.43 9.05 8.42
N VAL A 342 7.31 9.17 9.41
CA VAL A 342 7.30 8.34 10.64
C VAL A 342 6.96 9.12 11.90
N THR A 343 6.75 10.43 11.78
CA THR A 343 6.42 11.34 12.89
C THR A 343 5.69 12.58 12.39
N MET A 344 4.88 13.21 13.25
CA MET A 344 4.24 14.50 12.99
C MET A 344 5.25 15.66 12.87
N GLU A 345 6.49 15.45 13.31
CA GLU A 345 7.59 16.41 13.21
C GLU A 345 8.39 16.29 11.90
N ASP A 346 7.96 15.43 10.98
CA ASP A 346 8.57 15.34 9.66
C ASP A 346 8.38 16.65 8.89
N LYS A 347 9.43 17.07 8.17
CA LYS A 347 9.41 18.33 7.39
C LYS A 347 8.31 18.32 6.33
N LEU A 348 8.08 17.18 5.68
CA LEU A 348 7.01 17.05 4.68
C LEU A 348 5.65 17.22 5.34
N VAL A 349 5.44 16.59 6.51
CA VAL A 349 4.21 16.75 7.30
C VAL A 349 3.97 18.21 7.67
N LYS A 350 4.98 18.89 8.23
CA LYS A 350 4.87 20.32 8.57
C LYS A 350 4.59 21.21 7.36
N SER A 351 5.14 20.87 6.19
CA SER A 351 4.87 21.61 4.94
C SER A 351 3.40 21.50 4.50
N HIS A 352 2.73 20.38 4.79
CA HIS A 352 1.33 20.16 4.43
C HIS A 352 0.36 20.73 5.45
N ILE A 353 0.61 20.55 6.75
CA ILE A 353 -0.35 20.93 7.80
C ILE A 353 -0.11 22.34 8.37
N GLY A 354 1.07 22.93 8.13
CA GLY A 354 1.46 24.25 8.61
C GLY A 354 1.56 24.30 10.14
N ASN A 355 0.92 25.30 10.75
CA ASN A 355 0.87 25.49 12.21
C ASN A 355 -0.21 24.66 12.91
N GLN A 356 -0.78 23.66 12.22
CA GLN A 356 -1.73 22.75 12.82
C GLN A 356 -1.00 21.69 13.66
N TYR A 357 -1.53 21.40 14.85
CA TYR A 357 -0.98 20.41 15.78
C TYR A 357 -2.03 19.35 16.09
N CYS A 358 -1.58 18.10 16.25
CA CYS A 358 -2.42 17.01 16.76
C CYS A 358 -2.08 16.80 18.24
N TYR A 359 -2.82 17.45 19.13
CA TYR A 359 -2.60 17.29 20.57
C TYR A 359 -3.08 15.90 21.02
N VAL A 360 -2.47 15.38 22.09
CA VAL A 360 -2.76 14.04 22.62
C VAL A 360 -4.26 13.88 22.91
N GLU A 361 -4.89 14.86 23.55
CA GLU A 361 -6.31 14.75 23.89
C GLU A 361 -7.25 14.83 22.69
N ASP A 362 -6.87 15.51 21.61
CA ASP A 362 -7.62 15.51 20.36
C ASP A 362 -7.59 14.11 19.71
N ILE A 363 -6.41 13.50 19.66
CA ILE A 363 -6.24 12.12 19.20
C ILE A 363 -7.07 11.16 20.08
N MET A 364 -6.98 11.31 21.41
CA MET A 364 -7.75 10.48 22.36
C MET A 364 -9.26 10.65 22.22
N LYS A 365 -9.73 11.85 21.83
CA LYS A 365 -11.14 12.12 21.55
C LYS A 365 -11.62 11.38 20.31
N VAL A 366 -10.86 11.41 19.21
CA VAL A 366 -11.19 10.67 17.98
C VAL A 366 -11.15 9.16 18.22
N LEU A 367 -10.16 8.67 18.98
CA LEU A 367 -10.04 7.25 19.34
C LEU A 367 -11.25 6.67 20.09
N ARG A 368 -12.14 7.49 20.66
CA ARG A 368 -13.35 7.00 21.38
C ARG A 368 -14.30 6.25 20.46
N VAL A 369 -14.39 6.68 19.21
CA VAL A 369 -15.33 6.14 18.21
C VAL A 369 -14.64 5.18 17.22
N ASP A 370 -13.44 4.71 17.55
CA ASP A 370 -12.79 3.68 16.76
C ASP A 370 -13.65 2.40 16.76
N LYS A 371 -13.96 1.90 15.56
CA LYS A 371 -14.86 0.75 15.33
C LYS A 371 -14.39 -0.55 15.99
N LYS A 372 -13.11 -0.64 16.39
CA LYS A 372 -12.54 -1.80 17.07
C LYS A 372 -12.82 -1.81 18.57
N ASN A 373 -13.20 -0.67 19.14
CA ASN A 373 -13.43 -0.55 20.58
C ASN A 373 -14.61 -1.39 21.04
N MET A 374 -14.55 -1.84 22.30
CA MET A 374 -15.67 -2.49 22.97
C MET A 374 -16.14 -1.61 24.12
N GLY A 375 -17.21 -0.84 23.89
CA GLY A 375 -17.63 0.22 24.81
C GLY A 375 -16.51 1.25 25.00
N SER A 376 -16.11 1.52 26.24
CA SER A 376 -15.03 2.44 26.57
C SER A 376 -13.62 1.85 26.41
N GLN A 377 -13.50 0.52 26.25
CA GLN A 377 -12.22 -0.17 26.17
C GLN A 377 -11.62 -0.02 24.77
N LYS A 378 -10.50 0.69 24.69
CA LYS A 378 -9.75 0.87 23.43
C LYS A 378 -9.02 -0.40 23.05
N ARG A 379 -8.98 -0.67 21.74
CA ARG A 379 -8.30 -1.82 21.15
C ARG A 379 -7.42 -1.41 19.97
N ILE A 380 -6.18 -1.88 19.96
CA ILE A 380 -5.21 -1.61 18.87
C ILE A 380 -4.56 -2.90 18.41
N VAL A 381 -4.08 -2.96 17.16
CA VAL A 381 -3.33 -4.14 16.69
C VAL A 381 -1.88 -3.98 17.13
N MET A 382 -1.36 -4.95 17.87
CA MET A 382 0.03 -4.95 18.31
C MET A 382 0.83 -6.02 17.56
N LEU A 383 2.03 -5.67 17.11
CA LEU A 383 3.00 -6.63 16.60
C LEU A 383 3.72 -7.33 17.77
N SER A 384 4.00 -8.63 17.62
CA SER A 384 4.98 -9.34 18.47
C SER A 384 6.37 -9.42 17.80
N SER A 385 6.38 -9.41 16.47
CA SER A 385 7.57 -9.31 15.63
C SER A 385 7.16 -8.79 14.25
N ILE A 386 8.11 -8.41 13.40
CA ILE A 386 7.79 -8.18 11.98
C ILE A 386 7.26 -9.49 11.37
N GLY A 387 6.12 -9.40 10.68
CA GLY A 387 5.40 -10.52 10.09
C GLY A 387 4.48 -11.25 11.05
N ARG A 388 4.26 -10.76 12.29
CA ARG A 388 3.36 -11.41 13.26
C ARG A 388 2.74 -10.45 14.26
N THR A 389 1.43 -10.58 14.45
CA THR A 389 0.69 -9.88 15.50
C THR A 389 0.71 -10.64 16.83
N LEU A 390 0.60 -9.90 17.93
CA LEU A 390 0.54 -10.44 19.30
C LEU A 390 -0.67 -11.38 19.46
N GLU A 391 -1.83 -10.92 19.01
CA GLU A 391 -3.08 -11.68 18.97
C GLU A 391 -3.60 -11.74 17.54
N GLN A 392 -4.49 -12.69 17.24
CA GLN A 392 -5.22 -12.75 15.97
C GLN A 392 -6.46 -11.84 15.95
N LYS A 393 -6.37 -10.70 16.65
CA LYS A 393 -7.35 -9.63 16.79
C LYS A 393 -6.67 -8.38 17.39
N ALA A 394 -7.39 -7.27 17.47
CA ALA A 394 -6.91 -6.09 18.21
C ALA A 394 -6.87 -6.36 19.73
N THR A 395 -5.82 -5.91 20.41
CA THR A 395 -5.56 -6.14 21.84
C THR A 395 -6.07 -4.96 22.67
N ASN A 396 -6.65 -5.25 23.83
CA ASN A 396 -7.07 -4.21 24.78
C ASN A 396 -5.86 -3.41 25.27
N ILE A 397 -6.00 -2.09 25.35
CA ILE A 397 -4.94 -1.20 25.83
C ILE A 397 -5.52 -0.12 26.75
N SER A 398 -4.78 0.23 27.80
CA SER A 398 -5.17 1.33 28.68
C SER A 398 -4.90 2.67 28.03
N ASP A 399 -5.77 3.64 28.31
CA ASP A 399 -5.64 5.00 27.80
C ASP A 399 -4.31 5.65 28.23
N ASP A 400 -3.81 5.33 29.43
CA ASP A 400 -2.56 5.89 29.96
C ASP A 400 -1.33 5.50 29.13
N VAL A 401 -1.29 4.27 28.62
CA VAL A 401 -0.20 3.83 27.75
C VAL A 401 -0.26 4.58 26.41
N ILE A 402 -1.44 4.73 25.83
CA ILE A 402 -1.61 5.49 24.59
C ILE A 402 -1.14 6.94 24.80
N ARG A 403 -1.63 7.61 25.85
CA ARG A 403 -1.22 8.98 26.17
C ARG A 403 0.28 9.10 26.34
N LYS A 404 0.90 8.16 27.06
CA LYS A 404 2.34 8.16 27.30
C LYS A 404 3.16 8.04 26.03
N VAL A 405 2.74 7.22 25.05
CA VAL A 405 3.46 7.06 23.77
C VAL A 405 3.24 8.24 22.83
N LEU A 406 2.06 8.87 22.89
CA LEU A 406 1.75 10.07 22.09
C LEU A 406 2.36 11.34 22.67
N ALA A 407 2.59 11.41 23.98
CA ALA A 407 3.08 12.61 24.65
C ALA A 407 4.53 12.94 24.25
N ALA A 408 4.77 14.22 23.96
CA ALA A 408 6.12 14.74 23.70
C ALA A 408 6.98 14.86 24.98
N SER A 409 6.36 14.74 26.15
CA SER A 409 7.01 14.89 27.45
C SER A 409 6.47 13.84 28.43
N THR A 410 7.25 13.47 29.42
CA THR A 410 6.87 12.48 30.45
C THR A 410 6.99 13.09 31.83
N VAL A 411 5.96 12.91 32.65
CA VAL A 411 6.02 13.17 34.09
C VAL A 411 6.67 11.97 34.77
N VAL A 412 7.74 12.20 35.52
CA VAL A 412 8.46 11.16 36.27
C VAL A 412 8.09 11.29 37.73
N HIS A 413 7.36 10.32 38.27
CA HIS A 413 7.02 10.27 39.69
C HIS A 413 8.14 9.57 40.47
N PRO A 414 8.74 10.22 41.48
CA PRO A 414 9.67 9.55 42.38
C PRO A 414 8.97 8.40 43.12
N ARG A 415 9.61 7.23 43.21
CA ARG A 415 9.08 6.09 43.95
C ARG A 415 10.16 5.48 44.84
N PRO A 416 9.86 5.14 46.11
CA PRO A 416 10.80 4.38 46.95
C PRO A 416 11.17 3.06 46.28
N VAL A 417 12.46 2.77 46.19
CA VAL A 417 12.98 1.57 45.52
C VAL A 417 12.90 0.39 46.49
N ASN A 418 11.81 -0.37 46.43
CA ASN A 418 11.63 -1.67 47.10
C ASN A 418 11.61 -2.81 46.07
N VAL A 419 12.65 -2.90 45.25
CA VAL A 419 12.76 -3.92 44.20
C VAL A 419 14.09 -4.66 44.29
N SER A 420 14.03 -5.97 44.02
CA SER A 420 15.19 -6.83 43.82
C SER A 420 16.11 -6.28 42.71
N PRO A 421 17.42 -6.61 42.72
CA PRO A 421 18.34 -6.20 41.65
C PRO A 421 17.79 -6.54 40.27
N ILE A 422 17.82 -5.56 39.35
CA ILE A 422 17.37 -5.73 37.96
C ILE A 422 18.60 -5.72 37.06
N THR A 423 18.70 -6.70 36.17
CA THR A 423 19.69 -6.71 35.10
C THR A 423 19.11 -5.99 33.87
N LEU A 424 19.76 -4.91 33.45
CA LEU A 424 19.39 -4.15 32.27
C LEU A 424 20.43 -4.34 31.16
N SER A 425 19.99 -4.74 29.97
CA SER A 425 20.84 -4.87 28.78
C SER A 425 20.59 -3.67 27.86
N PRO A 426 21.44 -2.63 27.90
CA PRO A 426 21.32 -1.51 26.97
C PRO A 426 21.61 -1.94 25.53
N PRO A 427 21.24 -1.13 24.52
CA PRO A 427 21.63 -1.39 23.13
C PRO A 427 23.15 -1.56 23.00
N GLY A 428 23.58 -2.50 22.17
CA GLY A 428 24.99 -2.79 21.94
C GLY A 428 25.79 -1.59 21.42
N SER A 429 27.08 -1.52 21.77
CA SER A 429 27.97 -0.47 21.29
C SER A 429 28.14 -0.57 19.77
N LYS A 430 27.66 0.46 19.04
CA LYS A 430 27.83 0.58 17.58
C LYS A 430 29.30 0.39 17.15
N SER A 431 30.23 0.89 17.97
CA SER A 431 31.67 0.80 17.73
C SER A 431 32.16 -0.67 17.73
N ILE A 432 31.71 -1.46 18.70
CA ILE A 432 32.07 -2.88 18.83
C ILE A 432 31.33 -3.70 17.77
N SER A 433 30.01 -3.50 17.62
CA SER A 433 29.19 -4.25 16.66
C SER A 433 29.66 -4.06 15.22
N ASN A 434 30.04 -2.84 14.81
CA ASN A 434 30.55 -2.61 13.46
C ASN A 434 31.90 -3.32 13.21
N ARG A 435 32.80 -3.34 14.21
CA ARG A 435 34.08 -4.08 14.09
C ARG A 435 33.85 -5.58 14.07
N ALA A 436 32.98 -6.09 14.94
CA ALA A 436 32.61 -7.49 15.00
C ALA A 436 32.02 -7.97 13.68
N LEU A 437 31.16 -7.17 13.03
CA LEU A 437 30.60 -7.51 11.72
C LEU A 437 31.68 -7.64 10.64
N VAL A 438 32.63 -6.70 10.59
CA VAL A 438 33.73 -6.75 9.60
C VAL A 438 34.64 -7.94 9.87
N MET A 439 35.06 -8.15 11.13
CA MET A 439 35.90 -9.30 11.51
C MET A 439 35.19 -10.62 11.27
N ALA A 440 33.90 -10.73 11.59
CA ALA A 440 33.10 -11.91 11.31
C ALA A 440 32.93 -12.12 9.80
N ALA A 441 32.66 -11.09 8.99
CA ALA A 441 32.59 -11.27 7.53
C ALA A 441 33.92 -11.74 6.93
N LEU A 442 35.05 -11.34 7.52
CA LEU A 442 36.38 -11.80 7.14
C LEU A 442 36.73 -13.21 7.69
N VAL A 443 36.04 -13.69 8.73
CA VAL A 443 36.33 -14.96 9.45
C VAL A 443 35.19 -16.00 9.36
N VAL A 444 34.02 -15.67 8.82
CA VAL A 444 32.88 -16.57 8.67
C VAL A 444 32.98 -17.28 7.32
N HIS A 445 32.89 -18.61 7.33
CA HIS A 445 32.81 -19.49 6.16
C HIS A 445 31.60 -19.13 5.25
N GLY A 446 31.74 -18.07 4.46
CA GLY A 446 30.84 -17.69 3.37
C GLY A 446 31.68 -17.28 2.17
N ASN A 447 31.58 -18.03 1.07
CA ASN A 447 32.44 -18.02 -0.13
C ASN A 447 33.94 -18.34 0.07
N GLY A 448 34.41 -18.66 1.28
CA GLY A 448 35.81 -18.98 1.52
C GLY A 448 36.77 -17.80 1.25
N GLY A 449 36.34 -16.56 1.52
CA GLY A 449 37.14 -15.35 1.27
C GLY A 449 37.19 -14.91 -0.20
N LYS A 450 36.44 -15.56 -1.11
CA LYS A 450 36.33 -15.14 -2.52
C LYS A 450 35.41 -13.92 -2.65
N MET A 451 35.97 -12.75 -2.43
CA MET A 451 35.33 -11.49 -2.78
C MET A 451 35.45 -11.26 -4.29
N HIS A 452 34.47 -10.58 -4.89
CA HIS A 452 34.47 -10.21 -6.30
C HIS A 452 34.08 -8.74 -6.45
N ILE A 453 34.50 -8.14 -7.55
CA ILE A 453 34.12 -6.77 -7.88
C ILE A 453 32.65 -6.79 -8.29
N PRO A 454 31.76 -6.01 -7.64
CA PRO A 454 30.35 -5.96 -8.01
C PRO A 454 30.17 -5.26 -9.37
N ASP A 455 29.12 -5.62 -10.10
CA ASP A 455 28.77 -5.02 -11.40
C ASP A 455 28.20 -3.59 -11.26
N SER A 456 27.91 -3.15 -10.04
CA SER A 456 27.33 -1.84 -9.73
C SER A 456 28.05 -1.16 -8.56
N GLU A 457 27.90 0.15 -8.44
CA GLU A 457 28.45 0.92 -7.32
C GLU A 457 27.81 0.49 -5.99
N LEU A 458 28.61 0.41 -4.92
CA LEU A 458 28.09 0.16 -3.58
C LEU A 458 27.65 1.48 -2.93
N TYR A 459 26.35 1.70 -2.81
CA TYR A 459 25.77 2.86 -2.16
C TYR A 459 25.72 2.71 -0.62
N LEU A 460 26.40 3.59 0.10
CA LEU A 460 26.55 3.53 1.57
C LEU A 460 25.73 4.59 2.34
N GLY A 461 24.90 5.38 1.66
CA GLY A 461 24.19 6.50 2.27
C GLY A 461 25.15 7.50 2.92
N ASN A 462 25.00 7.78 4.21
CA ASN A 462 25.96 8.58 5.02
C ASN A 462 26.59 7.75 6.16
N ALA A 463 26.80 6.44 5.92
CA ALA A 463 27.37 5.53 6.89
C ALA A 463 28.90 5.69 6.96
N GLY A 464 29.36 6.70 7.69
CA GLY A 464 30.79 7.04 7.76
C GLY A 464 31.69 5.87 8.14
N THR A 465 31.35 5.10 9.17
CA THR A 465 32.10 3.92 9.59
C THR A 465 32.15 2.85 8.51
N ALA A 466 31.03 2.60 7.82
CA ALA A 466 30.96 1.63 6.73
C ALA A 466 31.88 2.04 5.57
N ALA A 467 31.88 3.32 5.21
CA ALA A 467 32.76 3.83 4.16
C ALA A 467 34.25 3.56 4.47
N ARG A 468 34.74 3.86 5.68
CA ARG A 468 36.15 3.61 6.01
C ARG A 468 36.49 2.13 6.01
N PHE A 469 35.65 1.30 6.64
CA PHE A 469 35.89 -0.14 6.68
C PHE A 469 35.82 -0.79 5.31
N LEU A 470 34.80 -0.47 4.51
CA LEU A 470 34.66 -1.03 3.17
C LEU A 470 35.76 -0.53 2.24
N THR A 471 36.25 0.71 2.36
CA THR A 471 37.43 1.16 1.59
C THR A 471 38.63 0.24 1.84
N THR A 472 38.93 -0.08 3.10
CA THR A 472 40.04 -1.00 3.41
C THR A 472 39.77 -2.45 2.99
N VAL A 473 38.53 -2.94 3.18
CA VAL A 473 38.15 -4.32 2.80
C VAL A 473 38.15 -4.51 1.27
N SER A 474 37.78 -3.47 0.52
CA SER A 474 37.73 -3.52 -0.96
C SER A 474 39.11 -3.76 -1.59
N VAL A 475 40.20 -3.44 -0.89
CA VAL A 475 41.58 -3.73 -1.35
C VAL A 475 41.88 -5.24 -1.36
N LEU A 476 41.15 -6.02 -0.56
CA LEU A 476 41.32 -7.48 -0.48
C LEU A 476 40.60 -8.23 -1.62
N VAL A 477 39.85 -7.52 -2.46
CA VAL A 477 39.15 -8.12 -3.60
C VAL A 477 40.17 -8.38 -4.72
N PRO A 478 40.30 -9.63 -5.21
CA PRO A 478 41.22 -9.94 -6.30
C PRO A 478 40.84 -9.19 -7.59
N PRO A 479 41.82 -8.82 -8.44
CA PRO A 479 41.57 -8.14 -9.69
C PRO A 479 40.72 -9.03 -10.63
N SER A 480 39.79 -8.40 -11.35
CA SER A 480 39.02 -9.04 -12.41
C SER A 480 39.91 -9.33 -13.63
N SER A 481 39.53 -10.32 -14.44
CA SER A 481 40.15 -10.56 -15.75
C SER A 481 39.89 -9.43 -16.76
N ALA A 482 38.95 -8.52 -16.47
CA ALA A 482 38.71 -7.31 -17.24
C ALA A 482 39.63 -6.17 -16.76
N PRO A 483 40.48 -5.57 -17.64
CA PRO A 483 41.52 -4.61 -17.25
C PRO A 483 41.04 -3.34 -16.53
N ASP A 484 39.77 -2.97 -16.69
CA ASP A 484 39.21 -1.68 -16.24
C ASP A 484 38.12 -1.80 -15.15
N GLN A 485 37.83 -3.01 -14.66
CA GLN A 485 36.77 -3.19 -13.67
C GLN A 485 37.23 -2.67 -12.30
N LYS A 486 36.50 -1.69 -11.75
CA LYS A 486 36.80 -1.04 -10.46
C LYS A 486 35.62 -1.16 -9.51
N MET A 487 35.94 -1.34 -8.24
CA MET A 487 34.95 -1.26 -7.16
C MET A 487 34.74 0.19 -6.76
N ILE A 488 33.50 0.71 -6.93
CA ILE A 488 33.15 2.09 -6.59
C ILE A 488 32.31 2.09 -5.32
N LEU A 489 32.78 2.79 -4.28
CA LEU A 489 32.02 3.06 -3.06
C LEU A 489 31.46 4.48 -3.14
N THR A 490 30.13 4.60 -3.07
CA THR A 490 29.43 5.89 -3.20
C THR A 490 28.47 6.12 -2.04
N GLY A 491 27.80 7.28 -2.02
CA GLY A 491 26.85 7.63 -0.98
C GLY A 491 26.05 8.89 -1.30
N ASN A 492 25.32 9.38 -0.30
CA ASN A 492 24.50 10.58 -0.47
C ASN A 492 25.35 11.86 -0.57
N ALA A 493 24.70 13.00 -0.86
CA ALA A 493 25.38 14.29 -1.02
C ALA A 493 26.26 14.67 0.18
N ARG A 494 25.85 14.31 1.42
CA ARG A 494 26.66 14.56 2.62
C ARG A 494 27.88 13.64 2.70
N MET A 495 27.76 12.38 2.29
CA MET A 495 28.89 11.46 2.23
C MET A 495 29.95 11.91 1.24
N LYS A 496 29.53 12.46 0.08
CA LYS A 496 30.44 13.02 -0.94
C LYS A 496 31.27 14.22 -0.46
N GLN A 497 30.85 14.89 0.61
CA GLN A 497 31.57 15.99 1.26
C GLN A 497 32.39 15.54 2.48
N ARG A 498 32.38 14.24 2.80
CA ARG A 498 32.96 13.71 4.04
C ARG A 498 34.43 13.31 3.82
N PRO A 499 35.38 13.77 4.65
CA PRO A 499 36.80 13.49 4.44
C PRO A 499 37.11 12.00 4.63
N ILE A 500 37.89 11.43 3.71
CA ILE A 500 38.45 10.07 3.81
C ILE A 500 39.96 10.03 3.51
N ALA A 501 40.55 11.12 3.00
CA ALA A 501 41.93 11.16 2.50
C ALA A 501 43.04 10.67 3.46
N PRO A 502 42.94 10.83 4.79
CA PRO A 502 43.97 10.30 5.70
C PRO A 502 43.95 8.77 5.91
N LEU A 503 42.89 8.08 5.45
CA LEU A 503 42.78 6.61 5.46
C LEU A 503 43.70 6.01 4.40
#